data_AF-A0A6V7EYP1-F1
#
_entry.id   AF-A0A6V7EYP1-F1
#
_cell.length_a   1.000
_cell.length_b   1.000
_cell.length_c   1.000
_cell.angle_alpha   90.00
_cell.angle_beta   90.00
_cell.angle_gamma   90.00
#
_symmetry.space_group_name_H-M   'P 1'
#
loop_
_entity.id
_entity.type
_entity.pdbx_description
1 polymer ?
#
loop_
_entity_poly.entity_id
_entity_poly.type
_entity_poly.pdbx_seq_one_letter_code
_entity_poly.pdbx_strand_id
1 'polypeptide(L)'
;MFEQVEKLFEGSDELLEALAPITSAPPFDQSDRLQVCRALCLLSIEHAVASRCLLVVGSEPSTLVVHRAQFEALVRAVWVLYCASDTEVACLQEELTPTSESVAARLPMLSKMLQALETVKQAAEPLRAFLEFKKYSWAALNSFVHAGAHALHRLRTGFPLKLVELVVKQSNALVVMAHMQLAITIGSKDAVHWVATTADGFFAVLPPRTG
;
A
#
# COMPACT_ATOMS: atom_id res chain seq x y z
N MET A 1 -19.28 13.93 10.53
CA MET A 1 -17.81 13.82 10.51
C MET A 1 -17.27 15.26 10.60
N PHE A 2 -16.03 15.52 11.05
CA PHE A 2 -15.55 16.91 11.06
C PHE A 2 -15.34 17.38 9.61
N GLU A 3 -15.74 18.61 9.26
CA GLU A 3 -15.64 19.19 7.90
C GLU A 3 -14.24 19.00 7.28
N GLN A 4 -13.20 19.09 8.10
CA GLN A 4 -11.81 18.88 7.68
C GLN A 4 -11.53 17.45 7.18
N VAL A 5 -12.16 16.44 7.79
CA VAL A 5 -12.00 15.03 7.39
C VAL A 5 -12.80 14.72 6.14
N GLU A 6 -13.98 15.34 5.99
CA GLU A 6 -14.78 15.23 4.77
C GLU A 6 -13.99 15.76 3.57
N LYS A 7 -13.41 16.96 3.65
CA LYS A 7 -12.53 17.52 2.60
C LYS A 7 -11.31 16.64 2.32
N LEU A 8 -10.74 16.02 3.36
CA LEU A 8 -9.62 15.08 3.20
C LEU A 8 -10.04 13.82 2.44
N PHE A 9 -11.25 13.31 2.67
CA PHE A 9 -11.78 12.14 1.99
C PHE A 9 -12.17 12.46 0.54
N GLU A 10 -12.83 13.59 0.31
CA GLU A 10 -13.14 14.09 -1.05
C GLU A 10 -11.85 14.22 -1.87
N GLY A 11 -10.83 14.90 -1.36
CA GLY A 11 -9.56 15.01 -2.08
C GLY A 11 -8.80 13.68 -2.23
N SER A 12 -9.01 12.72 -1.32
CA SER A 12 -8.51 11.34 -1.49
C SER A 12 -9.19 10.61 -2.65
N ASP A 13 -10.49 10.84 -2.84
CA ASP A 13 -11.26 10.24 -3.93
C ASP A 13 -10.89 10.90 -5.26
N GLU A 14 -10.77 12.24 -5.30
CA GLU A 14 -10.26 12.98 -6.46
C GLU A 14 -8.85 12.52 -6.87
N LEU A 15 -7.96 12.23 -5.91
CA LEU A 15 -6.63 11.67 -6.20
C LEU A 15 -6.73 10.30 -6.90
N LEU A 16 -7.63 9.42 -6.45
CA LEU A 16 -7.83 8.12 -7.07
C LEU A 16 -8.42 8.25 -8.47
N GLU A 17 -9.41 9.11 -8.65
CA GLU A 17 -10.00 9.39 -9.96
C GLU A 17 -8.96 9.95 -10.93
N ALA A 18 -8.12 10.88 -10.47
CA ALA A 18 -7.06 11.46 -11.27
C ALA A 18 -6.01 10.42 -11.70
N LEU A 19 -5.78 9.36 -10.91
CA LEU A 19 -4.80 8.30 -11.21
C LEU A 19 -5.41 7.06 -11.90
N ALA A 20 -6.74 6.99 -12.04
CA ALA A 20 -7.47 5.87 -12.63
C ALA A 20 -7.03 5.44 -14.05
N PRO A 21 -6.47 6.31 -14.92
CA PRO A 21 -5.90 5.85 -16.19
C PRO A 21 -4.82 4.77 -16.04
N ILE A 22 -4.04 4.82 -14.95
CA ILE A 22 -2.94 3.88 -14.70
C ILE A 22 -3.45 2.53 -14.21
N THR A 23 -4.50 2.51 -13.38
CA THR A 23 -5.16 1.25 -12.99
C THR A 23 -5.87 0.59 -14.16
N SER A 24 -6.27 1.34 -15.18
CA SER A 24 -6.96 0.79 -16.36
C SER A 24 -6.00 0.22 -17.41
N ALA A 25 -4.76 0.70 -17.45
CA ALA A 25 -3.77 0.26 -18.43
C ALA A 25 -3.25 -1.16 -18.14
N PRO A 26 -3.12 -2.03 -19.17
CA PRO A 26 -2.53 -3.35 -19.00
C PRO A 26 -1.01 -3.26 -18.75
N PRO A 27 -0.41 -4.28 -18.10
CA PRO A 27 1.04 -4.38 -18.02
C PRO A 27 1.66 -4.58 -19.42
N PHE A 28 2.98 -4.37 -19.52
CA PHE A 28 3.75 -4.47 -20.75
C PHE A 28 3.59 -5.81 -21.47
N ASP A 29 3.56 -6.90 -20.70
CA ASP A 29 3.31 -8.26 -21.19
C ASP A 29 2.39 -9.05 -20.25
N GLN A 30 2.11 -10.30 -20.62
CA GLN A 30 1.23 -11.20 -19.87
C GLN A 30 2.00 -12.14 -18.92
N SER A 31 3.24 -11.81 -18.55
CA SER A 31 3.99 -12.65 -17.61
C SER A 31 3.33 -12.67 -16.23
N ASP A 32 3.37 -13.83 -15.59
CA ASP A 32 2.79 -14.05 -14.26
C ASP A 32 3.31 -13.03 -13.24
N ARG A 33 4.59 -12.67 -13.36
CA ARG A 33 5.24 -11.67 -12.51
C ARG A 33 4.59 -10.30 -12.60
N LEU A 34 4.32 -9.80 -13.80
CA LEU A 34 3.66 -8.51 -13.97
C LEU A 34 2.20 -8.57 -13.53
N GLN A 35 1.52 -9.69 -13.78
CA GLN A 35 0.13 -9.89 -13.36
C GLN A 35 -0.02 -9.94 -11.83
N VAL A 36 0.83 -10.70 -11.14
CA VAL A 36 0.84 -10.77 -9.66
C VAL A 36 1.22 -9.41 -9.06
N CYS A 37 2.26 -8.75 -9.60
CA CYS A 37 2.67 -7.42 -9.15
C CYS A 37 1.50 -6.42 -9.27
N ARG A 38 0.82 -6.42 -10.42
CA ARG A 38 -0.37 -5.59 -10.67
C ARG A 38 -1.51 -5.90 -9.70
N ALA A 39 -1.85 -7.17 -9.50
CA ALA A 39 -2.92 -7.57 -8.59
C ALA A 39 -2.66 -7.10 -7.15
N LEU A 40 -1.41 -7.19 -6.67
CA LEU A 40 -1.01 -6.70 -5.35
C LEU A 40 -1.09 -5.17 -5.23
N CYS A 41 -0.73 -4.43 -6.29
CA CYS A 41 -0.92 -2.98 -6.33
C CYS A 41 -2.40 -2.60 -6.26
N LEU A 42 -3.25 -3.29 -7.03
CA LEU A 42 -4.70 -3.06 -7.02
C LEU A 42 -5.31 -3.39 -5.65
N LEU A 43 -4.88 -4.48 -5.01
CA LEU A 43 -5.28 -4.82 -3.64
C LEU A 43 -4.87 -3.75 -2.62
N SER A 44 -3.66 -3.19 -2.76
CA SER A 44 -3.23 -2.07 -1.91
C SER A 44 -4.13 -0.83 -2.10
N ILE A 45 -4.51 -0.52 -3.34
CA ILE A 45 -5.43 0.59 -3.64
C ILE A 45 -6.83 0.31 -3.07
N GLU A 46 -7.34 -0.92 -3.21
CA GLU A 46 -8.62 -1.33 -2.62
C GLU A 46 -8.62 -1.18 -1.09
N HIS A 47 -7.53 -1.58 -0.42
CA HIS A 47 -7.38 -1.38 1.02
C HIS A 47 -7.39 0.10 1.43
N ALA A 48 -6.93 1.02 0.58
CA ALA A 48 -7.03 2.46 0.83
C ALA A 48 -8.50 2.93 0.83
N VAL A 49 -9.29 2.46 -0.13
CA VAL A 49 -10.73 2.74 -0.22
C VAL A 49 -11.46 2.14 0.99
N ALA A 50 -11.19 0.87 1.31
CA ALA A 50 -11.78 0.19 2.46
C ALA A 50 -11.44 0.90 3.79
N SER A 51 -10.21 1.41 3.92
CA SER A 51 -9.79 2.19 5.09
C SER A 51 -10.65 3.45 5.25
N ARG A 52 -10.91 4.21 4.18
CA ARG A 52 -11.80 5.38 4.25
C ARG A 52 -13.24 4.99 4.58
N CYS A 53 -13.78 3.92 3.98
CA CYS A 53 -15.11 3.42 4.33
C CYS A 53 -15.24 3.07 5.83
N LEU A 54 -14.22 2.44 6.41
CA LEU A 54 -14.20 2.11 7.85
C LEU A 54 -14.15 3.37 8.72
N LEU A 55 -13.39 4.39 8.31
CA LEU A 55 -13.35 5.67 9.03
C LEU A 55 -14.69 6.40 8.98
N VAL A 56 -15.42 6.35 7.85
CA VAL A 56 -16.76 6.95 7.72
C VAL A 56 -17.74 6.39 8.75
N VAL A 57 -17.66 5.08 9.02
CA VAL A 57 -18.52 4.40 10.00
C VAL A 57 -17.94 4.36 11.42
N GLY A 58 -16.84 5.08 11.69
CA GLY A 58 -16.22 5.14 13.03
C GLY A 58 -15.57 3.83 13.48
N SER A 59 -14.97 3.08 12.55
CA SER A 59 -14.24 1.82 12.80
C SER A 59 -12.73 2.03 12.68
N GLU A 60 -12.18 2.97 13.44
CA GLU A 60 -10.77 3.37 13.34
C GLU A 60 -9.76 2.28 13.71
N PRO A 61 -9.96 1.43 14.75
CA PRO A 61 -9.04 0.33 15.01
C PRO A 61 -8.94 -0.66 13.85
N SER A 62 -10.07 -0.99 13.22
CA SER A 62 -10.13 -1.86 12.04
C SER A 62 -9.48 -1.19 10.82
N THR A 63 -9.61 0.14 10.70
CA THR A 63 -8.90 0.92 9.67
C THR A 63 -7.40 0.67 9.74
N LEU A 64 -6.80 0.60 10.94
CA LEU A 64 -5.35 0.39 11.06
C LEU A 64 -4.91 -1.04 10.75
N VAL A 65 -5.80 -2.02 10.92
CA VAL A 65 -5.57 -3.39 10.43
C VAL A 65 -5.50 -3.39 8.91
N VAL A 66 -6.46 -2.75 8.24
CA VAL A 66 -6.49 -2.63 6.78
C VAL A 66 -5.33 -1.78 6.25
N HIS A 67 -4.96 -0.72 6.94
CA HIS A 67 -3.80 0.11 6.57
C HIS A 67 -2.48 -0.66 6.64
N ARG A 68 -2.33 -1.59 7.59
CA ARG A 68 -1.19 -2.51 7.61
C ARG A 68 -1.22 -3.43 6.39
N ALA A 69 -2.36 -4.03 6.08
CA ALA A 69 -2.51 -4.90 4.92
C ALA A 69 -2.22 -4.16 3.61
N GLN A 70 -2.65 -2.90 3.48
CA GLN A 70 -2.31 -2.01 2.36
C GLN A 70 -0.79 -1.91 2.16
N PHE A 71 -0.06 -1.64 3.23
CA PHE A 71 1.40 -1.51 3.20
C PHE A 71 2.07 -2.85 2.85
N GLU A 72 1.64 -3.95 3.47
CA GLU A 72 2.19 -5.28 3.20
C GLU A 72 1.95 -5.72 1.74
N ALA A 73 0.77 -5.45 1.18
CA ALA A 73 0.45 -5.73 -0.22
C ALA A 73 1.37 -4.98 -1.18
N LEU A 74 1.61 -3.68 -0.93
CA LEU A 74 2.50 -2.87 -1.76
C LEU A 74 3.97 -3.33 -1.67
N VAL A 75 4.47 -3.63 -0.47
CA VAL A 75 5.84 -4.15 -0.31
C VAL A 75 5.98 -5.48 -1.04
N ARG A 76 4.97 -6.36 -0.96
CA ARG A 76 4.96 -7.61 -1.72
C ARG A 76 4.92 -7.36 -3.22
N ALA A 77 4.19 -6.37 -3.72
CA ALA A 77 4.16 -6.03 -5.15
C ALA A 77 5.56 -5.67 -5.67
N VAL A 78 6.29 -4.83 -4.94
CA VAL A 78 7.67 -4.44 -5.29
C VAL A 78 8.62 -5.63 -5.18
N TRP A 79 8.52 -6.42 -4.12
CA TRP A 79 9.32 -7.64 -3.95
C TRP A 79 9.04 -8.68 -5.04
N VAL A 80 7.80 -8.87 -5.46
CA VAL A 80 7.42 -9.76 -6.57
C VAL A 80 8.09 -9.32 -7.86
N LEU A 81 8.10 -8.03 -8.16
CA LEU A 81 8.71 -7.56 -9.40
C LEU A 81 10.23 -7.80 -9.43
N TYR A 82 10.91 -7.56 -8.31
CA TYR A 82 12.38 -7.47 -8.32
C TYR A 82 13.13 -8.64 -7.69
N CYS A 83 12.50 -9.42 -6.81
CA CYS A 83 13.19 -10.40 -5.97
C CYS A 83 12.61 -11.80 -6.02
N ALA A 84 11.29 -11.96 -6.19
CA ALA A 84 10.66 -13.27 -6.15
C ALA A 84 11.19 -14.19 -7.26
N SER A 85 11.41 -15.46 -6.96
CA SER A 85 11.66 -16.49 -7.97
C SER A 85 10.38 -16.80 -8.75
N ASP A 86 10.51 -17.40 -9.94
CA ASP A 86 9.34 -17.78 -10.75
C ASP A 86 8.44 -18.79 -10.01
N THR A 87 9.01 -19.67 -9.18
CA THR A 87 8.26 -20.60 -8.32
C THR A 87 7.45 -19.86 -7.25
N GLU A 88 8.01 -18.82 -6.63
CA GLU A 88 7.28 -18.01 -5.65
C GLU A 88 6.16 -17.19 -6.31
N VAL A 89 6.38 -16.73 -7.54
CA VAL A 89 5.35 -16.03 -8.34
C VAL A 89 4.22 -17.00 -8.73
N ALA A 90 4.55 -18.19 -9.24
CA ALA A 90 3.56 -19.20 -9.63
C ALA A 90 2.65 -19.59 -8.46
N CYS A 91 3.22 -19.78 -7.27
CA CYS A 91 2.47 -20.08 -6.05
C CYS A 91 1.39 -19.03 -5.70
N LEU A 92 1.57 -17.76 -6.10
CA LEU A 92 0.61 -16.69 -5.85
C LEU A 92 -0.54 -16.65 -6.89
N GLN A 93 -0.45 -17.44 -7.96
CA GLN A 93 -1.48 -17.56 -9.00
C GLN A 93 -2.20 -18.91 -9.01
N GLU A 94 -1.55 -19.95 -8.48
CA GLU A 94 -2.12 -21.30 -8.43
C GLU A 94 -3.45 -21.33 -7.66
N GLU A 95 -4.31 -22.28 -8.02
CA GLU A 95 -5.50 -22.60 -7.24
C GLU A 95 -5.12 -22.94 -5.80
N LEU A 96 -5.99 -22.59 -4.85
CA LEU A 96 -5.80 -22.89 -3.44
C LEU A 96 -5.94 -24.39 -3.21
N THR A 97 -4.81 -25.07 -3.13
CA THR A 97 -4.67 -26.49 -2.79
C THR A 97 -3.80 -26.63 -1.54
N PRO A 98 -3.87 -27.74 -0.79
CA PRO A 98 -3.00 -27.92 0.37
C PRO A 98 -1.51 -27.78 0.05
N THR A 99 -1.09 -28.15 -1.18
CA THR A 99 0.29 -28.02 -1.64
C THR A 99 0.66 -26.56 -1.92
N SER A 100 -0.15 -25.81 -2.67
CA SER A 100 0.11 -24.40 -2.97
C SER A 100 0.01 -23.53 -1.71
N GLU A 101 -0.90 -23.83 -0.78
CA GLU A 101 -0.98 -23.18 0.53
C GLU A 101 0.28 -23.40 1.37
N SER A 102 0.84 -24.62 1.35
CA SER A 102 2.11 -24.93 2.02
C SER A 102 3.30 -24.17 1.45
N VAL A 103 3.33 -23.94 0.13
CA VAL A 103 4.35 -23.10 -0.51
C VAL A 103 4.12 -21.62 -0.17
N ALA A 104 2.86 -21.14 -0.23
CA ALA A 104 2.49 -19.77 0.10
C ALA A 104 2.85 -19.41 1.55
N ALA A 105 2.67 -20.36 2.48
CA ALA A 105 3.06 -20.21 3.89
C ALA A 105 4.57 -20.04 4.10
N ARG A 106 5.40 -20.45 3.13
CA ARG A 106 6.87 -20.30 3.16
C ARG A 106 7.36 -19.00 2.51
N LEU A 107 6.48 -18.24 1.85
CA LEU A 107 6.85 -16.96 1.29
C LEU A 107 7.40 -16.02 2.36
N PRO A 108 8.40 -15.18 2.02
CA PRO A 108 9.02 -14.30 3.00
C PRO A 108 8.01 -13.34 3.62
N MET A 109 8.08 -13.18 4.94
CA MET A 109 7.35 -12.13 5.64
C MET A 109 7.92 -10.75 5.32
N LEU A 110 7.19 -9.68 5.66
CA LEU A 110 7.55 -8.29 5.37
C LEU A 110 9.03 -7.97 5.61
N SER A 111 9.57 -8.28 6.80
CA SER A 111 10.97 -7.97 7.13
C SER A 111 11.97 -8.64 6.19
N LYS A 112 11.68 -9.85 5.70
CA LYS A 112 12.53 -10.57 4.75
C LYS A 112 12.39 -10.04 3.33
N MET A 113 11.18 -9.65 2.92
CA MET A 113 10.96 -8.96 1.65
C MET A 113 11.74 -7.63 1.58
N LEU A 114 11.67 -6.82 2.63
CA LEU A 114 12.43 -5.56 2.71
C LEU A 114 13.93 -5.79 2.69
N GLN A 115 14.43 -6.80 3.42
CA GLN A 115 15.85 -7.17 3.39
C GLN A 115 16.31 -7.59 1.99
N ALA A 116 15.50 -8.35 1.25
CA ALA A 116 15.84 -8.74 -0.12
C ALA A 116 15.96 -7.52 -1.05
N LEU A 117 15.06 -6.55 -0.90
CA LEU A 117 15.03 -5.31 -1.69
C LEU A 117 16.25 -4.41 -1.45
N GLU A 118 16.96 -4.51 -0.31
CA GLU A 118 18.17 -3.72 -0.03
C GLU A 118 19.27 -3.90 -1.07
N THR A 119 19.28 -5.04 -1.77
CA THR A 119 20.28 -5.34 -2.81
C THR A 119 19.84 -4.93 -4.22
N VAL A 120 18.61 -4.43 -4.39
CA VAL A 120 18.01 -4.07 -5.69
C VAL A 120 18.07 -2.55 -5.91
N LYS A 121 18.99 -2.10 -6.78
CA LYS A 121 19.16 -0.66 -7.09
C LYS A 121 17.88 0.00 -7.63
N GLN A 122 17.12 -0.72 -8.45
CA GLN A 122 15.88 -0.23 -9.05
C GLN A 122 14.76 -0.02 -8.02
N ALA A 123 14.85 -0.65 -6.85
CA ALA A 123 13.87 -0.53 -5.77
C ALA A 123 14.31 0.46 -4.68
N ALA A 124 15.41 1.19 -4.86
CA ALA A 124 15.98 2.05 -3.82
C ALA A 124 14.99 3.12 -3.30
N GLU A 125 14.28 3.80 -4.21
CA GLU A 125 13.28 4.81 -3.83
C GLU A 125 12.08 4.24 -3.05
N PRO A 126 11.35 3.23 -3.56
CA PRO A 126 10.25 2.65 -2.78
C PRO A 126 10.74 2.02 -1.47
N LEU A 127 11.92 1.40 -1.45
CA LEU A 127 12.50 0.82 -0.24
C LEU A 127 12.75 1.89 0.83
N ARG A 128 13.29 3.06 0.48
CA ARG A 128 13.52 4.17 1.42
C ARG A 128 12.22 4.56 2.13
N ALA A 129 11.14 4.74 1.35
CA ALA A 129 9.82 5.05 1.90
C ALA A 129 9.27 3.91 2.77
N PHE A 130 9.46 2.65 2.38
CA PHE A 130 9.03 1.50 3.18
C PHE A 130 9.76 1.38 4.51
N LEU A 131 11.07 1.62 4.53
CA LEU A 131 11.87 1.59 5.75
C LEU A 131 11.46 2.73 6.69
N GLU A 132 11.17 3.92 6.16
CA GLU A 132 10.65 5.04 6.92
C GLU A 132 9.27 4.71 7.53
N PHE A 133 8.33 4.21 6.72
CA PHE A 133 7.02 3.77 7.19
C PHE A 133 7.14 2.70 8.29
N LYS A 134 7.99 1.69 8.08
CA LYS A 134 8.22 0.63 9.06
C LYS A 134 8.80 1.19 10.36
N LYS A 135 9.74 2.12 10.29
CA LYS A 135 10.35 2.76 11.47
C LYS A 135 9.32 3.45 12.35
N TYR A 136 8.37 4.17 11.76
CA TYR A 136 7.44 5.02 12.51
C TYR A 136 6.08 4.38 12.81
N SER A 137 5.57 3.51 11.94
CA SER A 137 4.19 3.00 12.03
C SER A 137 4.10 1.53 12.45
N TRP A 138 5.13 0.71 12.23
CA TRP A 138 5.02 -0.76 12.34
C TRP A 138 4.63 -1.28 13.72
N ALA A 139 5.24 -0.75 14.78
CA ALA A 139 4.96 -1.20 16.15
C ALA A 139 3.51 -0.94 16.54
N ALA A 140 2.99 0.24 16.19
CA ALA A 140 1.59 0.58 16.42
C ALA A 140 0.66 -0.35 15.62
N LEU A 141 0.91 -0.52 14.32
CA LEU A 141 0.09 -1.37 13.44
C LEU A 141 0.04 -2.83 13.90
N ASN A 142 1.17 -3.41 14.36
CA ASN A 142 1.18 -4.75 14.95
C ASN A 142 0.28 -4.84 16.18
N SER A 143 0.27 -3.80 17.02
CA SER A 143 -0.61 -3.77 18.17
C SER A 143 -2.09 -3.73 17.77
N PHE A 144 -2.47 -3.15 16.63
CA PHE A 144 -3.86 -3.20 16.14
C PHE A 144 -4.25 -4.58 15.64
N VAL A 145 -3.38 -5.25 14.88
CA VAL A 145 -3.66 -6.60 14.38
C VAL A 145 -3.77 -7.64 15.49
N HIS A 146 -2.96 -7.53 16.52
CA HIS A 146 -2.87 -8.54 17.59
C HIS A 146 -3.62 -8.16 18.87
N ALA A 147 -4.57 -7.22 18.80
CA ALA A 147 -5.34 -6.73 19.97
C ALA A 147 -4.44 -6.29 21.16
N GLY A 148 -3.28 -5.70 20.84
CA GLY A 148 -2.28 -5.26 21.81
C GLY A 148 -2.60 -3.91 22.48
N ALA A 149 -1.66 -3.43 23.29
CA ALA A 149 -1.85 -2.27 24.16
C ALA A 149 -2.27 -0.97 23.45
N HIS A 150 -1.72 -0.64 22.27
CA HIS A 150 -2.12 0.58 21.54
C HIS A 150 -3.58 0.51 21.07
N ALA A 151 -4.03 -0.68 20.64
CA ALA A 151 -5.40 -0.89 20.17
C ALA A 151 -6.40 -0.75 21.33
N LEU A 152 -6.15 -1.45 22.43
CA LEU A 152 -6.99 -1.37 23.64
C LEU A 152 -6.98 0.02 24.26
N HIS A 153 -5.84 0.71 24.23
CA HIS A 153 -5.77 2.09 24.71
C HIS A 153 -6.61 3.04 23.84
N ARG A 154 -6.58 2.89 22.51
CA ARG A 154 -7.37 3.74 21.60
C ARG A 154 -8.87 3.46 21.66
N LEU A 155 -9.28 2.19 21.86
CA LEU A 155 -10.67 1.86 22.16
C LEU A 155 -11.21 2.59 23.41
N ARG A 156 -10.34 2.81 24.41
CA ARG A 156 -10.72 3.50 25.66
C ARG A 156 -10.62 5.01 25.59
N THR A 157 -9.70 5.54 24.78
CA THR A 157 -9.35 6.97 24.77
C THR A 157 -9.83 7.71 23.52
N GLY A 158 -10.45 6.99 22.58
CA GLY A 158 -10.85 7.50 21.28
C GLY A 158 -9.69 7.60 20.29
N PHE A 159 -10.05 7.88 19.04
CA PHE A 159 -9.11 8.16 17.96
C PHE A 159 -8.97 9.66 17.73
N PRO A 160 -7.80 10.27 18.03
CA PRO A 160 -7.60 11.69 17.80
C PRO A 160 -7.72 12.05 16.32
N LEU A 161 -8.34 13.19 16.01
CA LEU A 161 -8.50 13.70 14.63
C LEU A 161 -7.18 13.73 13.85
N LYS A 162 -6.12 14.22 14.49
CA LYS A 162 -4.77 14.28 13.91
C LYS A 162 -4.23 12.90 13.50
N LEU A 163 -4.62 11.84 14.19
CA LEU A 163 -4.23 10.47 13.85
C LEU A 163 -5.00 9.97 12.62
N VAL A 164 -6.29 10.32 12.52
CA VAL A 164 -7.10 10.03 11.32
C VAL A 164 -6.48 10.72 10.11
N GLU A 165 -6.18 12.02 10.22
CA GLU A 165 -5.52 12.78 9.14
C GLU A 165 -4.18 12.16 8.74
N LEU A 166 -3.35 11.81 9.72
CA LEU A 166 -2.05 11.18 9.46
C LEU A 166 -2.21 9.86 8.69
N VAL A 167 -3.11 8.99 9.14
CA VAL A 167 -3.32 7.66 8.53
C VAL A 167 -3.85 7.78 7.11
N VAL A 168 -4.80 8.70 6.87
CA VAL A 168 -5.37 8.89 5.53
C VAL A 168 -4.32 9.45 4.57
N LYS A 169 -3.54 10.44 5.01
CA LYS A 169 -2.42 10.97 4.21
C LYS A 169 -1.36 9.90 3.92
N GLN A 170 -1.00 9.09 4.92
CA GLN A 170 -0.09 7.96 4.72
C GLN A 170 -0.67 6.93 3.74
N SER A 171 -1.96 6.62 3.85
CA SER A 171 -2.67 5.73 2.92
C SER A 171 -2.66 6.28 1.50
N ASN A 172 -2.88 7.58 1.29
CA ASN A 172 -2.79 8.22 -0.01
C ASN A 172 -1.36 8.18 -0.60
N ALA A 173 -0.33 8.32 0.23
CA ALA A 173 1.06 8.16 -0.24
C ALA A 173 1.31 6.72 -0.74
N LEU A 174 0.79 5.70 -0.03
CA LEU A 174 0.86 4.32 -0.49
C LEU A 174 0.06 4.10 -1.79
N VAL A 175 -1.08 4.78 -1.97
CA VAL A 175 -1.83 4.80 -3.24
C VAL A 175 -0.97 5.34 -4.38
N VAL A 176 -0.30 6.48 -4.19
CA VAL A 176 0.58 7.06 -5.22
C VAL A 176 1.72 6.09 -5.55
N MET A 177 2.36 5.49 -4.53
CA MET A 177 3.40 4.49 -4.74
C MET A 177 2.90 3.24 -5.46
N ALA A 178 1.67 2.78 -5.18
CA ALA A 178 1.04 1.68 -5.92
C ALA A 178 0.82 2.03 -7.39
N HIS A 179 0.40 3.27 -7.70
CA HIS A 179 0.27 3.74 -9.08
C HIS A 179 1.62 3.91 -9.79
N MET A 180 2.67 4.35 -9.08
CA MET A 180 4.03 4.35 -9.62
C MET A 180 4.48 2.93 -10.00
N GLN A 181 4.20 1.97 -9.12
CA GLN A 181 4.52 0.57 -9.36
C GLN A 181 3.70 -0.02 -10.53
N LEU A 182 2.42 0.33 -10.66
CA LEU A 182 1.61 -0.01 -11.84
C LEU A 182 2.18 0.63 -13.12
N ALA A 183 2.60 1.89 -13.08
CA ALA A 183 3.23 2.54 -14.22
C ALA A 183 4.55 1.85 -14.63
N ILE A 184 5.31 1.32 -13.67
CA ILE A 184 6.48 0.49 -13.93
C ILE A 184 6.08 -0.81 -14.65
N THR A 185 4.98 -1.47 -14.26
CA THR A 185 4.55 -2.72 -14.94
C THR A 185 4.07 -2.46 -16.36
N ILE A 186 3.60 -1.26 -16.69
CA ILE A 186 3.27 -0.83 -18.08
C ILE A 186 4.55 -0.71 -18.93
N GLY A 187 5.73 -0.55 -18.31
CA GLY A 187 7.00 -0.37 -19.02
C GLY A 187 7.20 1.03 -19.62
N SER A 188 6.46 2.03 -19.13
CA SER A 188 6.50 3.41 -19.66
C SER A 188 7.06 4.40 -18.64
N LYS A 189 8.21 5.00 -18.95
CA LYS A 189 8.78 6.10 -18.14
C LYS A 189 7.86 7.32 -18.11
N ASP A 190 7.16 7.59 -19.20
CA ASP A 190 6.20 8.70 -19.29
C ASP A 190 5.02 8.46 -18.35
N ALA A 191 4.56 7.21 -18.22
CA ALA A 191 3.51 6.86 -17.26
C ALA A 191 3.97 7.08 -15.81
N VAL A 192 5.22 6.70 -15.47
CA VAL A 192 5.78 6.93 -14.13
C VAL A 192 5.89 8.44 -13.85
N HIS A 193 6.40 9.21 -14.80
CA HIS A 193 6.51 10.67 -14.69
C HIS A 193 5.13 11.34 -14.57
N TRP A 194 4.15 10.84 -15.31
CA TRP A 194 2.77 11.31 -15.25
C TRP A 194 2.16 11.07 -13.87
N VAL A 195 2.33 9.88 -13.27
CA VAL A 195 1.85 9.61 -11.90
C VAL A 195 2.46 10.60 -10.91
N ALA A 196 3.77 10.84 -11.01
CA ALA A 196 4.47 11.81 -10.17
C ALA A 196 3.84 13.20 -10.28
N THR A 197 3.72 13.68 -11.51
CA THR A 197 3.24 15.04 -11.79
C THR A 197 1.77 15.22 -11.43
N THR A 198 0.93 14.20 -11.65
CA THR A 198 -0.47 14.20 -11.21
C THR A 198 -0.57 14.28 -9.69
N ALA A 199 0.22 13.49 -8.95
CA ALA A 199 0.20 13.49 -7.49
C ALA A 199 0.61 14.85 -6.87
N ASP A 200 1.43 15.65 -7.57
CA ASP A 200 1.87 16.97 -7.11
C ASP A 200 0.71 17.97 -6.94
N GLY A 201 -0.39 17.77 -7.67
CA GLY A 201 -1.63 18.53 -7.51
C GLY A 201 -2.37 18.27 -6.19
N PHE A 202 -2.03 17.21 -5.45
CA PHE A 202 -2.79 16.71 -4.31
C PHE A 202 -2.09 16.92 -2.95
N PHE A 203 -1.26 17.95 -2.81
CA PHE A 203 -0.49 18.23 -1.58
C PHE A 203 -1.36 18.36 -0.32
N ALA A 204 -2.63 18.76 -0.45
CA ALA A 204 -3.55 18.90 0.68
C ALA A 204 -3.87 17.55 1.35
N VAL A 205 -3.91 16.47 0.56
CA VAL A 205 -4.26 15.11 1.01
C VAL A 205 -3.07 14.16 1.05
N LEU A 206 -1.87 14.62 0.69
CA LEU A 206 -0.63 13.86 0.81
C LEU A 206 0.17 14.28 2.07
N PRO A 207 1.08 13.42 2.57
CA PRO A 207 2.04 13.82 3.58
C PRO A 207 2.95 14.92 3.02
N PRO A 208 3.44 15.85 3.86
CA PRO A 208 4.43 16.82 3.42
C PRO A 208 5.67 16.10 2.89
N ARG A 209 6.24 16.59 1.79
CA ARG A 209 7.50 16.07 1.27
C ARG A 209 8.59 16.29 2.31
N THR A 210 9.21 15.22 2.77
CA THR A 210 10.47 15.30 3.50
C THR A 210 11.55 15.61 2.46
N GLY A 211 12.13 16.81 2.57
CA GLY A 211 13.24 17.27 1.72
C GLY A 211 14.55 16.57 2.06
#